data_AF-A0A972T9R0-F1
#
_entry.id   AF-A0A972T9R0-F1
#
_cell.length_a   1.000
_cell.length_b   1.000
_cell.length_c   1.000
_cell.angle_alpha   90.00
_cell.angle_beta   90.00
_cell.angle_gamma   90.00
#
_symmetry.space_group_name_H-M   'P 1'
#
loop_
_entity.id
_entity.type
_entity.pdbx_description
1 polymer ?
#
loop_
_entity_poly.entity_id
_entity_poly.type
_entity_poly.pdbx_seq_one_letter_code
_entity_poly.pdbx_strand_id
1 'polypeptide(L)'
;MKERSQELKSAARADKDRAFGESAVLAKIAEMTEPDRGMALRLHEIIKANAPVLSPKTWYGMPAYARDGKVVCFFQSAHKFNTRYATIGFNDAANLDEGALWPVAFALKDLTTAEEAKIAELVRKAVS
;
A
#
# COMPACT_ATOMS: atom_id res chain seq x y z
N MET A 1 -4.31 16.30 14.99
CA MET A 1 -5.49 15.73 15.70
C MET A 1 -6.70 15.51 14.80
N LYS A 2 -7.20 16.54 14.08
CA LYS A 2 -8.39 16.41 13.21
C LYS A 2 -8.21 15.41 12.06
N GLU A 3 -7.07 15.46 11.37
CA GLU A 3 -6.79 14.58 10.23
C GLU A 3 -6.74 13.09 10.62
N ARG A 4 -6.00 12.75 11.68
CA ARG A 4 -5.96 11.38 12.23
C ARG A 4 -7.33 10.87 12.67
N SER A 5 -8.17 11.73 13.26
CA SER A 5 -9.53 11.36 13.66
C SER A 5 -10.44 11.07 12.46
N GLN A 6 -10.34 11.88 11.40
CA GLN A 6 -11.04 11.65 10.13
C GLN A 6 -10.55 10.38 9.43
N GLU A 7 -9.24 10.15 9.44
CA GLU A 7 -8.64 8.94 8.87
C GLU A 7 -9.12 7.67 9.56
N LEU A 8 -9.20 7.64 10.90
CA LEU A 8 -9.71 6.48 11.63
C LEU A 8 -11.16 6.15 11.26
N LYS A 9 -12.01 7.18 11.11
CA LYS A 9 -13.41 7.00 10.66
C LYS A 9 -13.47 6.50 9.22
N SER A 10 -12.65 7.07 8.34
CA SER A 10 -12.54 6.66 6.95
C SER A 10 -12.08 5.20 6.83
N ALA A 11 -11.04 4.84 7.57
CA ALA A 11 -10.50 3.48 7.63
C ALA A 11 -11.54 2.47 8.12
N ALA A 12 -12.28 2.78 9.19
CA ALA A 12 -13.35 1.91 9.70
C ALA A 12 -14.51 1.74 8.71
N ARG A 13 -14.77 2.75 7.87
CA ARG A 13 -15.74 2.65 6.77
C ARG A 13 -15.19 1.81 5.62
N ALA A 14 -13.92 1.99 5.25
CA ALA A 14 -13.25 1.22 4.23
C ALA A 14 -13.20 -0.29 4.56
N ASP A 15 -13.10 -0.64 5.84
CA ASP A 15 -13.17 -2.04 6.29
C ASP A 15 -14.54 -2.70 6.03
N LYS A 16 -15.60 -1.91 5.84
CA LYS A 16 -16.97 -2.39 5.55
C LYS A 16 -17.40 -2.17 4.10
N ASP A 17 -16.74 -1.26 3.39
CA ASP A 17 -17.09 -0.81 2.06
C ASP A 17 -15.80 -0.65 1.23
N ARG A 18 -15.52 -1.69 0.44
CA ARG A 18 -14.34 -1.77 -0.42
C ARG A 18 -14.29 -0.62 -1.43
N ALA A 19 -15.42 -0.25 -2.02
CA ALA A 19 -15.48 0.78 -3.06
C ALA A 19 -15.18 2.16 -2.48
N PHE A 20 -15.67 2.43 -1.26
CA PHE A 20 -15.27 3.61 -0.50
C PHE A 20 -13.76 3.60 -0.20
N GLY A 21 -13.22 2.48 0.25
CA GLY A 21 -11.79 2.32 0.51
C GLY A 21 -10.91 2.57 -0.72
N GLU A 22 -11.30 2.04 -1.88
CA GLU A 22 -10.62 2.23 -3.17
C GLU A 22 -10.65 3.71 -3.57
N SER A 23 -11.82 4.34 -3.47
CA SER A 23 -11.97 5.77 -3.75
C SER A 23 -11.09 6.64 -2.84
N ALA A 24 -10.98 6.28 -1.55
CA ALA A 24 -10.13 6.99 -0.60
C ALA A 24 -8.63 6.83 -0.92
N VAL A 25 -8.21 5.62 -1.32
CA VAL A 25 -6.84 5.37 -1.79
C VAL A 25 -6.53 6.19 -3.04
N LEU A 26 -7.40 6.15 -4.06
CA LEU A 26 -7.21 6.90 -5.29
C LEU A 26 -7.17 8.41 -5.06
N ALA A 27 -7.99 8.94 -4.15
CA ALA A 27 -7.94 10.33 -3.74
C ALA A 27 -6.58 10.70 -3.12
N LYS A 28 -6.01 9.84 -2.26
CA LYS A 28 -4.67 10.05 -1.70
C LYS A 28 -3.56 9.95 -2.73
N ILE A 29 -3.69 9.07 -3.72
CA ILE A 29 -2.73 9.00 -4.82
C ILE A 29 -2.79 10.28 -5.67
N ALA A 30 -3.98 10.83 -5.93
CA ALA A 30 -4.14 12.05 -6.70
C ALA A 30 -3.50 13.29 -6.03
N GLU A 31 -3.38 13.32 -4.71
CA GLU A 31 -2.68 14.36 -3.95
C GLU A 31 -1.15 14.32 -4.11
N MET A 32 -0.58 13.23 -4.64
CA MET A 32 0.87 13.05 -4.78
C MET A 32 1.44 13.78 -5.99
N THR A 33 2.68 14.22 -5.88
CA THR A 33 3.48 14.72 -6.99
C THR A 33 4.18 13.58 -7.73
N GLU A 34 4.60 13.81 -8.97
CA GLU A 34 5.49 12.85 -9.64
C GLU A 34 6.88 12.82 -8.97
N PRO A 35 7.58 11.67 -8.98
CA PRO A 35 7.18 10.39 -9.60
C PRO A 35 6.30 9.49 -8.71
N ASP A 36 6.04 9.87 -7.46
CA ASP A 36 5.33 9.05 -6.47
C ASP A 36 3.91 8.70 -6.91
N ARG A 37 3.21 9.65 -7.55
CA ARG A 37 1.85 9.44 -8.04
C ARG A 37 1.78 8.31 -9.06
N GLY A 38 2.63 8.34 -10.10
CA GLY A 38 2.69 7.29 -11.11
C GLY A 38 3.02 5.92 -10.49
N MET A 39 4.00 5.88 -9.59
CA MET A 39 4.36 4.64 -8.89
C MET A 39 3.21 4.10 -8.02
N ALA A 40 2.54 4.95 -7.26
CA ALA A 40 1.45 4.55 -6.39
C ALA A 40 0.22 4.04 -7.17
N LEU A 41 -0.12 4.68 -8.30
CA LEU A 41 -1.16 4.18 -9.21
C LEU A 41 -0.81 2.80 -9.74
N ARG A 42 0.44 2.60 -10.18
CA ARG A 42 0.84 1.31 -10.75
C ARG A 42 0.83 0.19 -9.71
N LEU A 43 1.29 0.47 -8.50
CA LEU A 43 1.22 -0.46 -7.36
C LEU A 43 -0.22 -0.81 -7.01
N HIS A 44 -1.13 0.16 -7.02
CA HIS A 44 -2.54 -0.09 -6.75
C HIS A 44 -3.13 -1.15 -7.70
N GLU A 45 -2.88 -1.01 -8.99
CA GLU A 45 -3.33 -1.97 -10.01
C GLU A 45 -2.69 -3.36 -9.81
N ILE A 46 -1.39 -3.41 -9.53
CA ILE A 46 -0.68 -4.70 -9.29
C ILE A 46 -1.26 -5.41 -8.08
N ILE A 47 -1.50 -4.70 -6.97
CA ILE A 47 -2.02 -5.29 -5.74
C ILE A 47 -3.45 -5.78 -5.95
N LYS A 48 -4.30 -4.99 -6.62
CA LYS A 48 -5.68 -5.37 -6.94
C LYS A 48 -5.76 -6.61 -7.81
N ALA A 49 -4.86 -6.74 -8.80
CA ALA A 49 -4.80 -7.91 -9.67
C ALA A 49 -4.28 -9.18 -8.98
N ASN A 50 -3.33 -9.04 -8.04
CA ASN A 50 -2.58 -10.18 -7.49
C ASN A 50 -2.98 -10.58 -6.07
N ALA A 51 -3.61 -9.69 -5.31
CA ALA A 51 -4.15 -9.98 -3.99
C ALA A 51 -5.53 -9.31 -3.82
N PRO A 52 -6.56 -9.76 -4.58
CA PRO A 52 -7.91 -9.18 -4.52
C PRO A 52 -8.55 -9.31 -3.13
N VAL A 53 -8.08 -10.26 -2.31
CA VAL A 53 -8.48 -10.41 -0.90
C VAL A 53 -8.14 -9.20 -0.04
N LEU A 54 -7.14 -8.39 -0.44
CA LEU A 54 -6.79 -7.18 0.29
C LEU A 54 -7.78 -6.06 -0.01
N SER A 55 -8.31 -5.46 1.04
CA SER A 55 -9.19 -4.31 1.00
C SER A 55 -8.38 -3.00 1.05
N PRO A 56 -8.55 -2.08 0.08
CA PRO A 56 -7.86 -0.79 0.07
C PRO A 56 -8.38 0.09 1.22
N LYS A 57 -7.46 0.81 1.88
CA LYS A 57 -7.77 1.82 2.89
C LYS A 57 -6.65 2.86 2.99
N THR A 58 -6.92 3.98 3.64
CA THR A 58 -5.88 4.95 4.00
C THR A 58 -5.27 4.60 5.37
N TRP A 59 -3.96 4.71 5.49
CA TRP A 59 -3.21 4.52 6.73
C TRP A 59 -2.04 5.49 6.81
N TYR A 60 -1.97 6.28 7.90
CA TYR A 60 -1.02 7.39 8.05
C TYR A 60 -1.03 8.39 6.87
N GLY A 61 -2.22 8.58 6.31
CA GLY A 61 -2.53 9.40 5.15
C GLY A 61 -1.88 8.89 3.87
N MET A 62 -1.58 7.59 3.76
CA MET A 62 -1.04 6.94 2.57
C MET A 62 -1.91 5.74 2.13
N PRO A 63 -1.78 5.28 0.87
CA PRO A 63 -2.39 4.05 0.40
C PRO A 63 -1.92 2.82 1.19
N ALA A 64 -2.86 2.01 1.65
CA ALA A 64 -2.61 0.75 2.33
C ALA A 64 -3.65 -0.31 1.95
N TYR A 65 -3.31 -1.57 2.18
CA TYR A 65 -4.10 -2.72 1.76
C TYR A 65 -4.16 -3.72 2.90
N ALA A 66 -5.38 -4.05 3.33
CA ALA A 66 -5.62 -4.77 4.56
C ALA A 66 -6.36 -6.10 4.35
N ARG A 67 -6.05 -7.08 5.17
CA ARG A 67 -6.79 -8.33 5.34
C ARG A 67 -7.36 -8.33 6.74
N ASP A 68 -8.67 -8.49 6.88
CA ASP A 68 -9.38 -8.49 8.17
C ASP A 68 -9.07 -7.26 9.03
N GLY A 69 -9.03 -6.08 8.39
CA GLY A 69 -8.74 -4.80 9.04
C GLY A 69 -7.27 -4.53 9.35
N LYS A 70 -6.39 -5.54 9.26
CA LYS A 70 -4.94 -5.42 9.48
C LYS A 70 -4.24 -5.08 8.16
N VAL A 71 -3.45 -4.00 8.15
CA VAL A 71 -2.66 -3.60 6.98
C VAL A 71 -1.58 -4.63 6.71
N VAL A 72 -1.58 -5.23 5.52
CA VAL A 72 -0.59 -6.21 5.04
C VAL A 72 0.52 -5.51 4.29
N CYS A 73 0.19 -4.61 3.36
CA CYS A 73 1.16 -3.81 2.63
C CYS A 73 0.67 -2.38 2.41
N PHE A 74 1.61 -1.47 2.13
CA PHE A 74 1.35 -0.04 2.00
C PHE A 74 2.38 0.64 1.10
N PHE A 75 2.02 1.83 0.60
CA PHE A 75 2.93 2.71 -0.11
C PHE A 75 3.36 3.87 0.78
N GLN A 76 4.63 4.21 0.78
CA GLN A 76 5.14 5.42 1.45
C GLN A 76 5.71 6.37 0.41
N SER A 77 5.13 7.56 0.31
CA SER A 77 5.63 8.63 -0.56
C SER A 77 6.98 9.16 -0.07
N ALA A 78 7.94 9.30 -0.99
CA ALA A 78 9.19 10.02 -0.73
C ALA A 78 8.92 11.47 -0.34
N HIS A 79 8.04 12.14 -1.09
CA HIS A 79 7.77 13.56 -0.93
C HIS A 79 7.16 13.87 0.44
N LYS A 80 6.14 13.11 0.86
CA LYS A 80 5.48 13.34 2.16
C LYS A 80 6.41 13.08 3.35
N PHE A 81 7.26 12.07 3.25
CA PHE A 81 8.11 11.63 4.37
C PHE A 81 9.55 12.16 4.28
N ASN A 82 9.86 12.99 3.29
CA ASN A 82 11.19 13.54 3.04
C ASN A 82 12.29 12.46 2.98
N THR A 83 12.00 11.36 2.26
CA THR A 83 12.93 10.26 2.05
C THR A 83 13.48 10.25 0.63
N ARG A 84 14.64 9.60 0.45
CA ARG A 84 15.29 9.52 -0.87
C ARG A 84 14.47 8.77 -1.93
N TYR A 85 13.71 7.77 -1.50
CA TYR A 85 12.89 6.91 -2.36
C TYR A 85 11.51 6.72 -1.75
N ALA A 86 10.51 6.52 -2.61
CA ALA A 86 9.25 5.95 -2.20
C ALA A 86 9.46 4.46 -1.86
N THR A 87 8.58 3.88 -1.06
CA THR A 87 8.69 2.47 -0.70
C THR A 87 7.36 1.74 -0.84
N ILE A 88 7.44 0.45 -1.16
CA ILE A 88 6.40 -0.52 -0.82
C ILE A 88 6.84 -1.23 0.47
N GLY A 89 6.00 -1.15 1.49
CA GLY A 89 6.22 -1.76 2.80
C GLY A 89 5.26 -2.91 3.07
N PHE A 90 5.66 -3.82 3.95
CA PHE A 90 4.91 -4.97 4.43
C PHE A 90 4.95 -4.99 5.96
N ASN A 91 3.82 -5.26 6.59
CA ASN A 91 3.71 -5.42 8.05
C ASN A 91 3.75 -6.90 8.46
N ASP A 92 3.73 -7.15 9.77
CA ASP A 92 3.65 -8.47 10.41
C ASP A 92 2.42 -9.31 10.02
N ALA A 93 1.40 -8.70 9.40
CA ALA A 93 0.25 -9.42 8.83
C ALA A 93 0.53 -10.10 7.48
N ALA A 94 1.71 -9.88 6.89
CA ALA A 94 2.16 -10.47 5.64
C ALA A 94 2.90 -11.80 5.88
N ASN A 95 2.64 -12.80 5.03
CA ASN A 95 3.25 -14.13 5.10
C ASN A 95 4.63 -14.15 4.39
N LEU A 96 5.51 -13.21 4.74
CA LEU A 96 6.86 -13.03 4.16
C LEU A 96 7.99 -13.34 5.16
N ASP A 97 7.63 -13.84 6.34
CA ASP A 97 8.46 -14.00 7.53
C ASP A 97 9.15 -15.37 7.62
N GLU A 98 9.41 -16.00 6.48
CA GLU A 98 10.19 -17.24 6.44
C GLU A 98 11.64 -16.98 6.89
N GLY A 99 12.04 -17.62 7.99
CA GLY A 99 13.40 -17.55 8.54
C GLY A 99 13.56 -16.51 9.65
N ALA A 100 14.81 -16.19 9.99
CA ALA A 100 15.13 -15.29 11.12
C ALA A 100 15.18 -13.80 10.75
N LEU A 101 15.17 -13.47 9.45
CA LEU A 101 15.26 -12.11 8.94
C LEU A 101 14.62 -12.04 7.55
N TRP A 102 13.78 -11.04 7.31
CA TRP A 102 13.12 -10.84 6.03
C TRP A 102 12.94 -9.33 5.73
N PRO A 103 12.89 -8.94 4.44
CA PRO A 103 12.74 -7.54 4.05
C PRO A 103 11.31 -7.04 4.29
N VAL A 104 11.18 -5.98 5.09
CA VAL A 104 9.87 -5.35 5.41
C VAL A 104 9.53 -4.17 4.50
N ALA A 105 10.47 -3.66 3.72
CA ALA A 105 10.23 -2.60 2.74
C ALA A 105 11.23 -2.64 1.59
N PHE A 106 10.77 -2.25 0.40
CA PHE A 106 11.60 -2.10 -0.79
C PHE A 106 11.56 -0.65 -1.28
N ALA A 107 12.74 -0.07 -1.50
CA ALA A 107 12.87 1.24 -2.13
C ALA A 107 12.52 1.17 -3.62
N LEU A 108 11.71 2.10 -4.08
CA LEU A 108 11.25 2.22 -5.45
C LEU A 108 11.96 3.39 -6.12
N LYS A 109 12.82 3.05 -7.07
CA LYS A 109 13.50 4.02 -7.93
C LYS A 109 12.76 4.19 -9.26
N ASP A 110 12.25 3.08 -9.78
CA ASP A 110 11.47 2.99 -11.01
C ASP A 110 10.65 1.67 -10.97
N LEU A 111 9.63 1.56 -11.80
CA LEU A 111 8.81 0.36 -11.97
C LEU A 111 8.88 -0.12 -13.41
N THR A 112 9.90 -0.94 -13.73
CA THR A 112 9.94 -1.66 -15.01
C THR A 112 9.16 -2.98 -14.89
N THR A 113 8.97 -3.66 -16.02
CA THR A 113 8.32 -4.99 -16.07
C THR A 113 8.93 -5.98 -15.07
N ALA A 114 10.24 -5.91 -14.81
CA ALA A 114 10.90 -6.81 -13.87
C ALA A 114 10.52 -6.51 -12.41
N GLU A 115 10.53 -5.23 -12.01
CA GLU A 115 10.11 -4.83 -10.67
C GLU A 115 8.63 -5.09 -10.44
N GLU A 116 7.78 -4.85 -11.42
CA GLU A 116 6.34 -5.13 -11.34
C GLU A 116 6.06 -6.62 -11.14
N ALA A 117 6.76 -7.50 -11.87
CA ALA A 117 6.63 -8.94 -11.70
C ALA A 117 7.06 -9.39 -10.30
N LYS A 118 8.16 -8.84 -9.77
CA LYS A 118 8.64 -9.11 -8.42
C LYS A 118 7.65 -8.64 -7.35
N ILE A 119 7.07 -7.44 -7.51
CA ILE A 119 6.05 -6.92 -6.60
C ILE A 119 4.80 -7.81 -6.62
N ALA A 120 4.37 -8.24 -7.80
CA ALA A 120 3.24 -9.15 -7.94
C ALA A 120 3.47 -10.47 -7.19
N GLU A 121 4.68 -11.04 -7.27
CA GLU A 121 5.05 -12.24 -6.52
C GLU A 121 5.04 -12.01 -5.01
N LEU A 122 5.68 -10.94 -4.54
CA LEU A 122 5.72 -10.58 -3.12
C LEU A 122 4.32 -10.37 -2.55
N VAL A 123 3.43 -9.72 -3.29
CA VAL A 123 2.05 -9.46 -2.87
C VAL A 123 1.23 -10.76 -2.82
N ARG A 124 1.41 -11.69 -3.76
CA ARG A 124 0.79 -13.02 -3.69
C ARG A 124 1.27 -13.80 -2.47
N LYS A 125 2.60 -13.83 -2.24
CA LYS A 125 3.17 -14.51 -1.08
C LYS A 125 2.73 -13.88 0.24
N ALA A 126 2.61 -12.55 0.29
CA ALA A 126 2.15 -11.84 1.49
C ALA A 126 0.75 -12.26 1.96
N VAL A 127 -0.08 -12.84 1.09
CA VAL A 127 -1.47 -13.24 1.42
C VAL A 127 -1.73 -14.75 1.34
N SER A 128 -0.74 -15.56 0.96
CA SER A 128 -0.88 -17.02 0.78
C SER A 128 -0.84 -17.79 2.09
#